data_AF-A0A0L7QJC3-F1
#
_entry.id   AF-A0A0L7QJC3-F1
#
_cell.length_a   1.000
_cell.length_b   1.000
_cell.length_c   1.000
_cell.angle_alpha   90.00
_cell.angle_beta   90.00
_cell.angle_gamma   90.00
#
_symmetry.space_group_name_H-M   'P 1'
#
loop_
_entity.id
_entity.type
_entity.pdbx_description
1 polymer ?
#
loop_
_entity_poly.entity_id
_entity_poly.type
_entity_poly.pdbx_seq_one_letter_code
_entity_poly.pdbx_strand_id
1 'polypeptide(L)'
;MLSNTENDSKTQSIPRNVNEIQLPRIQLPTFSGTYEDWPGFADQFKATVHDNKQLTDSKQPTYLRSCLTGEAVKTIETLGTAASNYAIAWSILESRYDKPHIIINRHLDTLFGMPKGLKPSYDEFTKYLITAESHTIALKARGELTTDTILLYLLSTKMDAVTELKWREKTQAQCNLTLSDLFNFIQDQRCLVLPSGQNSRIYSKSSPPIKPYGISNARVGMTLTRTNDRDSRPQARFRNATYARRNTTRLLAKNSKTRQRSNDAT
;
A
#
# COMPACT_ATOMS: atom_id res chain seq x y z
N MET A 1 16.37 -47.66 59.77
CA MET A 1 15.58 -48.65 58.99
C MET A 1 14.41 -47.88 58.40
N LEU A 2 14.46 -47.54 57.11
CA LEU A 2 13.70 -48.19 56.02
C LEU A 2 12.20 -48.26 56.39
N SER A 3 11.29 -47.59 55.68
CA SER A 3 10.95 -47.92 54.30
C SER A 3 10.08 -46.86 53.58
N ASN A 4 10.31 -46.78 52.27
CA ASN A 4 9.51 -46.12 51.24
C ASN A 4 8.04 -46.59 51.20
N THR A 5 7.17 -45.74 50.66
CA THR A 5 6.12 -46.14 49.71
C THR A 5 6.03 -45.14 48.56
N GLU A 6 6.20 -45.68 47.34
CA GLU A 6 6.07 -45.07 46.00
C GLU A 6 4.63 -44.59 45.76
N ASN A 7 4.36 -43.41 45.23
CA ASN A 7 4.44 -42.98 43.82
C ASN A 7 3.78 -43.94 42.80
N ASP A 8 2.53 -43.66 42.42
CA ASP A 8 2.12 -43.88 41.03
C ASP A 8 0.97 -42.95 40.64
N SER A 9 1.27 -41.96 39.79
CA SER A 9 0.28 -41.18 39.04
C SER A 9 0.93 -40.73 37.74
N LYS A 10 1.07 -41.69 36.81
CA LYS A 10 1.40 -41.42 35.41
C LYS A 10 0.28 -40.60 34.77
N THR A 11 0.41 -39.28 34.78
CA THR A 11 -0.34 -38.41 33.86
C THR A 11 0.33 -38.51 32.49
N GLN A 12 -0.26 -39.34 31.62
CA GLN A 12 0.09 -39.40 30.21
C GLN A 12 -0.20 -38.03 29.57
N SER A 13 0.85 -37.30 29.20
CA SER A 13 0.75 -36.09 28.39
C SER A 13 0.39 -36.46 26.96
N ILE A 14 -0.85 -36.20 26.56
CA ILE A 14 -1.31 -36.25 25.18
C ILE A 14 -0.44 -35.28 24.36
N PRO A 15 0.20 -35.70 23.25
CA PRO A 15 0.91 -34.77 22.40
C PRO A 15 -0.13 -33.88 21.72
N ARG A 16 -0.20 -32.61 22.14
CA ARG A 16 -0.95 -31.57 21.42
C ARG A 16 -0.28 -31.37 20.07
N ASN A 17 -0.69 -32.13 19.07
CA ASN A 17 -0.42 -31.80 17.68
C ASN A 17 -1.32 -30.64 17.30
N VAL A 18 -0.92 -29.44 17.73
CA VAL A 18 -1.48 -28.20 17.20
C VAL A 18 -0.83 -28.05 15.84
N ASN A 19 -1.52 -28.48 14.79
CA ASN A 19 -1.31 -27.94 13.45
C ASN A 19 -1.71 -26.46 13.52
N GLU A 20 -0.80 -25.66 14.10
CA GLU A 20 -0.92 -24.22 14.20
C GLU A 20 -0.81 -23.71 12.78
N ILE A 21 -1.94 -23.25 12.24
CA ILE A 21 -1.97 -22.50 10.99
C ILE A 21 -1.05 -21.30 11.21
N GLN A 22 0.18 -21.38 10.69
CA GLN A 22 1.12 -20.27 10.80
C GLN A 22 0.65 -19.16 9.88
N LEU A 23 -0.13 -18.25 10.46
CA LEU A 23 -0.46 -16.98 9.84
C LEU A 23 0.87 -16.26 9.49
N PRO A 24 0.93 -15.56 8.35
CA PRO A 24 2.08 -14.72 8.03
C PRO A 24 2.38 -13.80 9.22
N ARG A 25 3.64 -13.77 9.66
CA ARG A 25 4.05 -12.87 10.74
C ARG A 25 3.69 -11.44 10.34
N ILE A 26 2.95 -10.75 11.20
CA ILE A 26 2.57 -9.35 11.01
C ILE A 26 3.86 -8.56 10.79
N GLN A 27 3.99 -7.94 9.61
CA GLN A 27 5.10 -7.05 9.32
C GLN A 27 4.86 -5.74 10.06
N LEU A 28 5.92 -5.18 10.65
CA LEU A 28 5.82 -3.90 11.29
C LEU A 28 5.57 -2.81 10.24
N PRO A 29 4.77 -1.78 10.57
CA PRO A 29 4.51 -0.69 9.65
C PRO A 29 5.80 0.07 9.35
N THR A 30 5.86 0.68 8.17
CA THR A 30 6.98 1.56 7.80
C THR A 30 6.52 3.02 7.79
N PHE A 31 7.37 3.93 8.25
CA PHE A 31 7.08 5.35 8.32
C PHE A 31 8.23 6.16 7.75
N SER A 32 7.95 6.93 6.70
CA SER A 32 8.94 7.73 5.96
C SER A 32 9.09 9.17 6.47
N GLY A 33 8.11 9.65 7.26
CA GLY A 33 7.99 11.05 7.66
C GLY A 33 6.80 11.80 7.04
N THR A 34 5.93 11.13 6.29
CA THR A 34 4.70 11.75 5.76
C THR A 34 3.74 12.06 6.91
N TYR A 35 3.32 13.32 7.06
CA TYR A 35 2.38 13.71 8.12
C TYR A 35 1.06 12.94 8.08
N GLU A 36 0.48 12.71 6.90
CA GLU A 36 -0.79 11.99 6.71
C GLU A 36 -0.75 10.55 7.22
N ASP A 37 0.42 9.89 7.15
CA ASP A 37 0.60 8.49 7.54
C ASP A 37 0.89 8.32 9.04
N TRP A 38 1.27 9.40 9.73
CA TRP A 38 1.65 9.37 11.15
C TRP A 38 0.58 8.74 12.06
N PRO A 39 -0.71 9.08 11.95
CA PRO A 39 -1.74 8.53 12.86
C PRO A 39 -1.86 7.01 12.73
N GLY A 40 -1.94 6.51 11.48
CA GLY A 40 -2.02 5.07 11.23
C GLY A 40 -0.78 4.33 11.68
N PHE A 41 0.41 4.91 11.44
CA PHE A 41 1.67 4.36 11.95
C PHE A 41 1.71 4.33 13.48
N ALA A 42 1.38 5.44 14.14
CA ALA A 42 1.45 5.58 15.58
C ALA A 42 0.50 4.59 16.28
N ASP A 43 -0.73 4.47 15.81
CA ASP A 43 -1.72 3.54 16.37
C ASP A 43 -1.28 2.09 16.19
N GLN A 44 -0.83 1.73 14.99
CA GLN A 44 -0.36 0.36 14.71
C GLN A 44 0.92 0.02 15.48
N PHE A 45 1.86 0.95 15.58
CA PHE A 45 3.10 0.76 16.34
C PHE A 45 2.81 0.66 17.84
N LYS A 46 1.89 1.50 18.37
CA LYS A 46 1.47 1.44 19.77
C LYS A 46 0.89 0.05 20.08
N ALA A 47 -0.05 -0.42 19.26
CA ALA A 47 -0.69 -1.72 19.44
C ALA A 47 0.26 -2.93 19.31
N THR A 48 1.31 -2.83 18.48
CA THR A 48 2.20 -3.96 18.19
C THR A 48 3.45 -4.02 19.06
N VAL A 49 4.03 -2.85 19.39
CA VAL A 49 5.34 -2.75 20.05
C VAL A 49 5.26 -2.03 21.39
N HIS A 50 4.50 -0.94 21.49
CA HIS A 50 4.44 -0.13 22.71
C HIS A 50 3.65 -0.79 23.83
N ASP A 51 2.46 -1.31 23.52
CA ASP A 51 1.53 -1.90 24.49
C ASP A 51 1.79 -3.40 24.74
N ASN A 52 2.74 -3.98 23.99
CA ASN A 52 3.06 -5.39 24.05
C ASN A 52 3.99 -5.70 25.23
N LYS A 53 3.39 -6.18 26.34
CA LYS A 53 4.08 -6.58 27.58
C LYS A 53 5.07 -7.73 27.43
N GLN A 54 5.06 -8.45 26.30
CA GLN A 54 5.98 -9.57 26.03
C GLN A 54 7.32 -9.10 25.43
N LEU A 55 7.41 -7.83 25.00
CA LEU A 55 8.66 -7.26 24.47
C LEU A 55 9.47 -6.65 25.60
N THR A 56 10.74 -7.06 25.70
CA THR A 56 11.71 -6.42 26.61
C THR A 56 12.02 -5.00 26.15
N ASP A 57 12.10 -4.04 27.07
CA ASP A 57 12.37 -2.62 26.83
C ASP A 57 13.59 -2.35 25.91
N SER A 58 14.57 -3.27 25.91
CA SER A 58 15.77 -3.17 25.06
C SER A 58 15.53 -3.41 23.57
N LYS A 59 14.42 -4.06 23.18
CA LYS A 59 14.12 -4.38 21.77
C LYS A 59 13.28 -3.31 21.09
N GLN A 60 12.47 -2.57 21.84
CA GLN A 60 11.61 -1.49 21.35
C GLN A 60 12.33 -0.42 20.51
N PRO A 61 13.48 0.16 20.93
CA PRO A 61 14.17 1.18 20.13
C PRO A 61 14.75 0.61 18.82
N THR A 62 15.15 -0.66 18.83
CA THR A 62 15.63 -1.35 17.62
C THR A 62 14.49 -1.54 16.62
N TYR A 63 13.32 -1.97 17.09
CA TYR A 63 12.13 -2.09 16.26
C TYR A 63 11.68 -0.73 15.72
N LEU A 64 11.60 0.29 16.56
CA LEU A 64 11.27 1.65 16.15
C LEU A 64 12.17 2.10 15.00
N ARG A 65 13.50 1.95 15.15
CA ARG A 65 14.44 2.33 14.10
C ARG A 65 14.28 1.52 12.80
N SER A 66 13.90 0.24 12.90
CA SER A 66 13.66 -0.60 11.71
C SER A 66 12.38 -0.23 10.94
N CYS A 67 11.40 0.35 11.63
CA CYS A 67 10.15 0.81 11.02
C CYS A 67 10.29 2.17 10.35
N LEU A 68 11.26 2.96 10.79
CA LEU A 68 11.46 4.30 10.25
C LEU A 68 12.26 4.21 8.95
N THR A 69 11.91 5.06 7.99
CA THR A 69 12.63 5.27 6.74
C THR A 69 12.70 6.78 6.43
N GLY A 70 13.46 7.17 5.39
CA GLY A 70 13.42 8.55 4.88
C GLY A 70 13.86 9.62 5.88
N GLU A 71 13.02 10.64 6.09
CA GLU A 71 13.29 11.75 7.01
C GLU A 71 13.11 11.33 8.48
N ALA A 72 12.16 10.43 8.75
CA ALA A 72 11.81 10.04 10.11
C ALA A 72 12.94 9.27 10.84
N VAL A 73 13.82 8.56 10.10
CA VAL A 73 15.04 7.96 10.70
C VAL A 73 16.02 9.05 11.10
N LYS A 74 16.23 10.04 10.23
CA LYS A 74 17.21 11.12 10.44
C LYS A 74 16.90 11.91 11.70
N THR A 75 15.62 12.06 12.04
CA THR A 75 15.19 12.78 13.25
C THR A 75 15.61 12.12 14.55
N ILE A 76 15.80 10.80 14.56
CA ILE A 76 16.24 10.06 15.74
C ILE A 76 17.65 9.45 15.55
N GLU A 77 18.34 9.81 14.47
CA GLU A 77 19.61 9.19 14.08
C GLU A 77 20.70 9.44 15.12
N THR A 78 20.67 10.60 15.76
CA THR A 78 21.58 11.03 16.83
C THR A 78 21.38 10.26 18.14
N LEU A 79 20.24 9.58 18.30
CA LEU A 79 19.95 8.77 19.48
C LEU A 79 20.48 7.35 19.29
N GLY A 80 21.22 6.86 20.29
CA GLY A 80 21.64 5.45 20.35
C GLY A 80 20.45 4.51 20.59
N THR A 81 20.61 3.21 20.30
CA THR A 81 19.56 2.18 20.43
C THR A 81 19.38 1.65 21.87
N ALA A 82 19.76 2.43 22.88
CA ALA A 82 19.56 2.06 24.28
C ALA A 82 18.09 2.17 24.69
N ALA A 83 17.64 1.31 25.61
CA ALA A 83 16.26 1.33 26.13
C ALA A 83 15.87 2.71 26.71
N SER A 84 16.81 3.37 27.38
CA SER A 84 16.63 4.73 27.94
C SER A 84 16.26 5.78 26.88
N ASN A 85 16.67 5.55 25.63
CA ASN A 85 16.48 6.52 24.55
C ASN A 85 15.15 6.31 23.82
N TYR A 86 14.44 5.20 24.05
CA TYR A 86 13.18 4.92 23.37
C TYR A 86 12.13 6.01 23.66
N ALA A 87 11.93 6.35 24.93
CA ALA A 87 10.95 7.37 25.32
C ALA A 87 11.27 8.74 24.69
N ILE A 88 12.56 9.09 24.62
CA ILE A 88 13.04 10.34 24.00
C ILE A 88 12.78 10.31 22.49
N ALA A 89 13.14 9.20 21.82
CA ALA A 89 12.95 9.03 20.38
C ALA A 89 11.45 9.11 20.01
N TRP A 90 10.59 8.43 20.77
CA TRP A 90 9.15 8.48 20.57
C TRP A 90 8.59 9.89 20.75
N SER A 91 8.98 10.57 21.83
CA SER A 91 8.55 11.95 22.11
C SER A 91 8.98 12.93 21.01
N ILE A 92 10.18 12.77 20.44
CA ILE A 92 10.63 13.60 19.31
C ILE A 92 9.77 13.36 18.07
N LEU A 93 9.44 12.11 17.75
CA LEU A 93 8.61 11.77 16.61
C LEU A 93 7.19 12.31 16.79
N GLU A 94 6.58 12.10 17.96
CA GLU A 94 5.25 12.61 18.28
C GLU A 94 5.22 14.14 18.24
N SER A 95 6.20 14.80 18.88
CA SER A 95 6.32 16.26 18.84
C SER A 95 6.48 16.83 17.43
N ARG A 96 7.16 16.10 16.53
CA ARG A 96 7.41 16.58 15.16
C ARG A 96 6.27 16.27 14.20
N TYR A 97 5.73 15.06 14.25
CA TYR A 97 4.79 14.53 13.25
C TYR A 97 3.33 14.53 13.72
N ASP A 98 3.06 14.54 15.03
CA ASP A 98 1.70 14.68 15.55
C ASP A 98 1.23 16.14 15.54
N LYS A 99 1.02 16.65 14.33
CA LYS A 99 0.56 18.02 14.08
C LYS A 99 -0.82 17.99 13.42
N PRO A 100 -1.92 18.02 14.20
CA PRO A 100 -3.25 17.81 13.66
C PRO A 100 -3.56 18.78 12.52
N HIS A 101 -3.30 20.08 12.72
CA HIS A 101 -3.50 21.11 11.71
C HIS A 101 -2.74 20.87 10.40
N ILE A 102 -1.50 20.37 10.46
CA ILE A 102 -0.72 20.06 9.25
C ILE A 102 -1.36 18.86 8.54
N ILE A 103 -1.72 17.82 9.29
CA ILE A 103 -2.31 16.61 8.73
C ILE A 103 -3.64 16.92 8.03
N ILE A 104 -4.48 17.73 8.66
CA ILE A 104 -5.73 18.23 8.08
C ILE A 104 -5.45 19.00 6.78
N ASN A 105 -4.55 19.98 6.84
CA ASN A 105 -4.20 20.78 5.66
C ASN A 105 -3.65 19.92 4.53
N ARG A 106 -2.87 18.88 4.81
CA ARG A 106 -2.38 17.95 3.78
C ARG A 106 -3.52 17.18 3.11
N HIS A 107 -4.48 16.68 3.88
CA HIS A 107 -5.64 16.03 3.31
C HIS A 107 -6.49 17.00 2.46
N LEU A 108 -6.67 18.23 2.94
CA LEU A 108 -7.36 19.28 2.19
C LEU A 108 -6.59 19.64 0.91
N ASP A 109 -5.30 19.92 0.98
CA ASP A 109 -4.44 20.22 -0.17
C ASP A 109 -4.55 19.14 -1.25
N THR A 110 -4.59 17.87 -0.85
CA THR A 110 -4.78 16.74 -1.77
C THR A 110 -6.17 16.77 -2.43
N LEU A 111 -7.23 16.99 -1.66
CA LEU A 111 -8.62 17.09 -2.18
C LEU A 111 -8.81 18.31 -3.10
N PHE A 112 -8.34 19.48 -2.69
CA PHE A 112 -8.38 20.71 -3.48
C PHE A 112 -7.48 20.62 -4.72
N GLY A 113 -6.35 19.90 -4.62
CA GLY A 113 -5.38 19.68 -5.69
C GLY A 113 -5.77 18.61 -6.72
N MET A 114 -6.87 17.87 -6.51
CA MET A 114 -7.32 16.86 -7.47
C MET A 114 -7.51 17.47 -8.88
N PRO A 115 -7.10 16.76 -9.95
CA PRO A 115 -7.21 17.26 -11.31
C PRO A 115 -8.67 17.46 -11.69
N LYS A 116 -8.94 18.50 -12.50
CA LYS A 116 -10.26 18.76 -13.08
C LYS A 116 -10.45 17.98 -14.37
N GLY A 117 -11.70 17.67 -14.71
CA GLY A 117 -12.05 16.96 -15.93
C GLY A 117 -11.83 15.45 -15.79
N LEU A 118 -12.36 14.87 -14.71
CA LEU A 118 -12.38 13.42 -14.49
C LEU A 118 -12.94 12.71 -15.71
N LYS A 119 -12.08 12.01 -16.44
CA LYS A 119 -12.48 11.35 -17.69
C LYS A 119 -13.35 10.13 -17.37
N PRO A 120 -14.32 9.77 -18.24
CA PRO A 120 -15.13 8.58 -18.09
C PRO A 120 -14.32 7.31 -18.39
N SER A 121 -13.42 6.95 -17.48
CA SER A 121 -12.51 5.80 -17.55
C SER A 121 -12.48 5.09 -16.21
N TYR A 122 -12.41 3.76 -16.26
CA TYR A 122 -12.37 2.93 -15.06
C TYR A 122 -11.22 3.30 -14.12
N ASP A 123 -10.01 3.50 -14.67
CA ASP A 123 -8.82 3.81 -13.89
C ASP A 123 -8.90 5.20 -13.25
N GLU A 124 -9.43 6.18 -13.98
CA GLU A 124 -9.56 7.56 -13.49
C GLU A 124 -10.63 7.64 -12.40
N PHE A 125 -11.79 7.00 -12.58
CA PHE A 125 -12.80 6.89 -11.53
C PHE A 125 -12.28 6.13 -10.31
N THR A 126 -11.49 5.07 -10.50
CA THR A 126 -10.89 4.32 -9.39
C THR A 126 -9.94 5.19 -8.59
N LYS A 127 -9.01 5.90 -9.25
CA LYS A 127 -8.10 6.85 -8.57
C LYS A 127 -8.87 7.94 -7.83
N TYR A 128 -9.87 8.51 -8.49
CA TYR A 128 -10.71 9.55 -7.90
C TYR A 128 -11.40 9.07 -6.63
N LEU A 129 -12.07 7.91 -6.66
CA LEU A 129 -12.75 7.33 -5.51
C LEU A 129 -11.76 7.04 -4.37
N ILE A 130 -10.64 6.36 -4.67
CA ILE A 130 -9.63 6.04 -3.65
C ILE A 130 -9.14 7.33 -2.98
N THR A 131 -8.77 8.35 -3.75
CA THR A 131 -8.25 9.61 -3.19
C THR A 131 -9.35 10.39 -2.45
N ALA A 132 -10.53 10.58 -3.04
CA ALA A 132 -11.57 11.38 -2.42
C ALA A 132 -12.16 10.70 -1.17
N GLU A 133 -12.44 9.40 -1.21
CA GLU A 133 -12.99 8.67 -0.07
C GLU A 133 -11.97 8.55 1.06
N SER A 134 -10.72 8.15 0.79
CA SER A 134 -9.72 7.97 1.85
C SER A 134 -9.45 9.26 2.62
N HIS A 135 -9.27 10.38 1.92
CA HIS A 135 -9.00 11.68 2.55
C HIS A 135 -10.25 12.23 3.26
N THR A 136 -11.45 12.02 2.72
CA THR A 136 -12.69 12.41 3.44
C THR A 136 -12.90 11.57 4.69
N ILE A 137 -12.68 10.26 4.66
CA ILE A 137 -12.74 9.38 5.84
C ILE A 137 -11.71 9.81 6.89
N ALA A 138 -10.47 10.11 6.49
CA ALA A 138 -9.43 10.58 7.39
C ALA A 138 -9.81 11.89 8.11
N LEU A 139 -10.44 12.83 7.39
CA LEU A 139 -10.98 14.06 7.97
C LEU A 139 -12.18 13.79 8.90
N LYS A 140 -13.07 12.86 8.54
CA LYS A 140 -14.21 12.43 9.39
C LYS A 140 -13.75 11.84 10.71
N ALA A 141 -12.76 10.95 10.68
CA ALA A 141 -12.23 10.30 11.88
C ALA A 141 -11.67 11.28 12.92
N ARG A 142 -11.30 12.48 12.48
CA ARG A 142 -10.76 13.56 13.34
C ARG A 142 -11.84 14.50 13.90
N GLY A 143 -13.11 14.30 13.54
CA GLY A 143 -14.23 15.10 14.05
C GLY A 143 -14.45 16.44 13.34
N GLU A 144 -13.79 16.69 12.21
CA GLU A 144 -13.83 18.00 11.52
C GLU A 144 -14.84 18.08 10.36
N LEU A 145 -15.78 17.15 10.30
CA LEU A 145 -16.72 17.04 9.19
C LEU A 145 -17.95 17.96 9.34
N THR A 146 -17.72 19.26 9.42
CA THR A 146 -18.82 20.25 9.37
C THR A 146 -19.06 20.79 7.96
N THR A 147 -18.36 20.26 6.94
CA THR A 147 -18.33 20.83 5.58
C THR A 147 -18.68 19.83 4.47
N ASP A 148 -19.49 18.80 4.75
CA ASP A 148 -19.96 17.83 3.74
C ASP A 148 -20.51 18.51 2.48
N THR A 149 -21.23 19.63 2.63
CA THR A 149 -21.76 20.43 1.51
C THR A 149 -20.65 21.07 0.67
N ILE A 150 -19.59 21.59 1.30
CA ILE A 150 -18.47 22.22 0.60
C ILE A 150 -17.66 21.16 -0.14
N LEU A 151 -17.38 20.04 0.53
CA LEU A 151 -16.68 18.90 -0.07
C LEU A 151 -17.48 18.31 -1.23
N LEU A 152 -18.80 18.17 -1.08
CA LEU A 152 -19.70 17.69 -2.13
C LEU A 152 -19.62 18.59 -3.36
N TYR A 153 -19.76 19.91 -3.17
CA TYR A 153 -19.64 20.87 -4.25
C TYR A 153 -18.24 20.82 -4.88
N LEU A 154 -17.18 20.89 -4.07
CA LEU A 154 -15.79 20.85 -4.55
C LEU A 154 -15.53 19.61 -5.40
N LEU A 155 -15.89 18.43 -4.90
CA LEU A 155 -15.69 17.16 -5.57
C LEU A 155 -16.53 17.06 -6.86
N SER A 156 -17.77 17.56 -6.88
CA SER A 156 -18.56 17.63 -8.12
C SER A 156 -17.89 18.50 -9.20
N THR A 157 -17.18 19.56 -8.83
CA THR A 157 -16.48 20.42 -9.82
C THR A 157 -15.22 19.79 -10.42
N LYS A 158 -14.79 18.62 -9.91
CA LYS A 158 -13.65 17.88 -10.48
C LYS A 158 -14.05 17.00 -11.66
N MET A 159 -15.36 16.80 -11.87
CA MET A 159 -15.90 15.95 -12.92
C MET A 159 -15.70 16.55 -14.32
N ASP A 160 -15.80 15.73 -15.36
CA ASP A 160 -15.95 16.23 -16.72
C ASP A 160 -17.40 16.66 -16.99
N ALA A 161 -17.61 17.45 -18.05
CA ALA A 161 -18.92 18.03 -18.36
C ALA A 161 -20.03 16.97 -18.54
N VAL A 162 -19.69 15.78 -19.05
CA VAL A 162 -20.66 14.69 -19.26
C VAL A 162 -21.07 14.08 -17.92
N THR A 163 -20.12 13.76 -17.05
CA THR A 163 -20.43 13.18 -15.73
C THR A 163 -21.11 14.20 -14.84
N GLU A 164 -20.72 15.47 -14.90
CA GLU A 164 -21.36 16.56 -14.17
C GLU A 164 -22.82 16.75 -14.59
N LEU A 165 -23.13 16.69 -15.89
CA LEU A 165 -24.51 16.79 -16.37
C LEU A 165 -25.39 15.66 -15.79
N LYS A 166 -24.91 14.41 -15.86
CA LYS A 166 -25.60 13.25 -15.27
C LYS A 166 -25.78 13.38 -13.76
N TRP A 167 -24.76 13.92 -13.06
CA TRP A 167 -24.83 14.18 -11.63
C TRP A 167 -25.92 15.22 -11.31
N ARG A 168 -26.00 16.30 -12.11
CA ARG A 168 -27.01 17.34 -11.95
C ARG A 168 -28.42 16.84 -12.22
N GLU A 169 -28.60 15.98 -13.22
CA GLU A 169 -29.90 15.31 -13.48
C GLU A 169 -30.34 14.48 -12.26
N LYS A 170 -29.43 13.69 -11.68
CA LYS A 170 -29.70 12.94 -10.43
C LYS A 170 -30.00 13.88 -9.25
N THR A 171 -29.28 14.99 -9.16
CA THR A 171 -29.44 16.01 -8.10
C THR A 171 -30.80 16.73 -8.16
N GLN A 172 -31.32 17.01 -9.36
CA GLN A 172 -32.63 17.64 -9.49
C GLN A 172 -33.78 16.79 -8.95
N ALA A 173 -33.60 15.47 -8.89
CA ALA A 173 -34.59 14.55 -8.34
C ALA A 173 -34.50 14.39 -6.81
N GLN A 174 -33.40 14.81 -6.16
CA GLN A 174 -33.13 14.60 -4.73
C GLN A 174 -32.63 15.87 -4.04
N CYS A 175 -33.41 16.40 -3.09
CA CYS A 175 -33.11 17.67 -2.42
C CYS A 175 -32.06 17.59 -1.29
N ASN A 176 -31.71 16.39 -0.82
CA ASN A 176 -30.80 16.18 0.32
C ASN A 176 -29.62 15.26 -0.05
N LEU A 177 -28.70 15.76 -0.84
CA LEU A 177 -27.53 14.99 -1.26
C LEU A 177 -26.44 14.96 -0.20
N THR A 178 -25.82 13.80 -0.05
CA THR A 178 -24.67 13.57 0.81
C THR A 178 -23.42 13.29 0.00
N LEU A 179 -22.24 13.39 0.63
CA LEU A 179 -20.99 12.92 0.04
C LEU A 179 -21.05 11.44 -0.37
N SER A 180 -21.75 10.62 0.41
CA SER A 180 -21.94 9.20 0.10
C SER A 180 -22.70 9.00 -1.21
N ASP A 181 -23.69 9.85 -1.50
CA ASP A 181 -24.45 9.77 -2.76
C ASP A 181 -23.58 10.09 -3.98
N LEU A 182 -22.63 11.03 -3.83
CA LEU A 182 -21.64 11.35 -4.85
C LEU A 182 -20.72 10.16 -5.11
N PHE A 183 -20.19 9.55 -4.05
CA PHE A 183 -19.30 8.40 -4.16
C PHE A 183 -20.02 7.20 -4.80
N ASN A 184 -21.25 6.91 -4.37
CA ASN A 184 -22.09 5.88 -4.99
C ASN A 184 -22.34 6.18 -6.47
N PHE A 185 -22.63 7.42 -6.83
CA PHE A 185 -22.83 7.79 -8.23
C PHE A 185 -21.57 7.59 -9.07
N ILE A 186 -20.39 8.01 -8.60
CA ILE A 186 -19.14 7.80 -9.32
C ILE A 186 -18.80 6.30 -9.40
N GLN A 187 -19.12 5.54 -8.35
CA GLN A 187 -19.01 4.08 -8.36
C GLN A 187 -19.91 3.45 -9.42
N ASP A 188 -21.14 3.94 -9.60
CA ASP A 188 -22.04 3.50 -10.67
C ASP A 188 -21.46 3.84 -12.05
N GLN A 189 -20.98 5.08 -12.25
CA GLN A 189 -20.33 5.47 -13.53
C GLN A 189 -19.10 4.62 -13.82
N ARG A 190 -18.31 4.26 -12.80
CA ARG A 190 -17.17 3.36 -12.90
C ARG A 190 -17.56 1.97 -13.38
N CYS A 191 -18.64 1.40 -12.83
CA CYS A 191 -19.15 0.11 -13.24
C CYS A 191 -19.61 0.11 -14.71
N LEU A 192 -20.20 1.22 -15.19
CA LEU A 192 -20.65 1.36 -16.58
C LEU A 192 -19.51 1.40 -17.60
N VAL A 193 -18.33 1.91 -17.22
CA VAL A 193 -17.15 1.99 -18.11
C VAL A 193 -16.20 0.79 -17.97
N LEU A 194 -16.58 -0.22 -17.16
CA LEU A 194 -15.78 -1.42 -16.99
C LEU A 194 -15.71 -2.20 -18.33
N PRO A 195 -14.51 -2.52 -18.85
CA PRO A 195 -14.39 -3.29 -20.07
C PRO A 195 -15.01 -4.69 -19.89
N SER A 196 -15.99 -5.03 -20.73
CA SER A 196 -16.57 -6.38 -20.80
C SER A 196 -15.52 -7.36 -21.36
N GLY A 197 -14.64 -7.89 -20.51
CA GLY A 197 -13.62 -8.84 -20.97
C GLY A 197 -12.51 -9.24 -19.99
N GLN A 198 -12.42 -8.67 -18.78
CA GLN A 198 -11.33 -9.03 -17.85
C GLN A 198 -11.63 -10.18 -16.87
N ASN A 199 -12.84 -10.75 -16.88
CA ASN A 199 -13.21 -11.86 -15.99
C ASN A 199 -12.63 -13.24 -16.37
N SER A 200 -11.91 -13.38 -17.50
CA SER A 200 -11.45 -14.71 -17.99
C SER A 200 -9.97 -15.03 -17.75
N ARG A 201 -9.16 -14.13 -17.17
CA ARG A 201 -7.72 -14.40 -16.97
C ARG A 201 -7.35 -15.08 -15.63
N ILE A 202 -8.30 -15.32 -14.74
CA ILE A 202 -8.02 -15.98 -13.45
C ILE A 202 -8.14 -17.52 -13.55
N TYR A 203 -8.73 -18.06 -14.62
CA TYR A 203 -8.85 -19.51 -14.85
C TYR A 203 -8.20 -19.96 -16.17
N SER A 204 -6.94 -19.61 -16.40
CA SER A 204 -6.13 -20.27 -17.44
C SER A 204 -4.64 -20.31 -17.07
N LYS A 205 -4.37 -20.80 -15.86
CA LYS A 205 -3.18 -21.61 -15.62
C LYS A 205 -3.67 -22.97 -15.16
N SER A 206 -3.82 -23.87 -16.13
CA SER A 206 -4.08 -25.29 -15.93
C SER A 206 -3.12 -25.87 -14.89
N SER A 207 -3.67 -26.42 -13.80
CA SER A 207 -2.97 -27.42 -12.99
C SER A 207 -2.59 -28.61 -13.88
N PRO A 208 -1.42 -29.24 -13.67
CA PRO A 208 -1.09 -30.48 -14.37
C PRO A 208 -2.04 -31.60 -13.92
N PRO A 209 -2.34 -32.60 -14.78
CA PRO A 209 -3.26 -33.67 -14.44
C PRO A 209 -2.68 -34.53 -13.32
N ILE A 210 -3.49 -34.76 -12.29
CA ILE A 210 -3.20 -35.67 -11.18
C ILE A 210 -3.19 -37.10 -11.73
N LYS A 211 -2.03 -37.78 -11.66
CA LYS A 211 -1.95 -39.22 -11.91
C LYS A 211 -2.58 -39.96 -10.72
N PRO A 212 -3.46 -40.96 -10.94
CA PRO A 212 -3.97 -41.78 -9.85
C PRO A 212 -2.85 -42.67 -9.31
N TYR A 213 -2.59 -42.59 -8.00
CA TYR A 213 -1.70 -43.50 -7.30
C TYR A 213 -2.34 -44.91 -7.27
N GLY A 214 -1.77 -45.82 -8.03
CA GLY A 214 -2.09 -47.25 -7.97
C GLY A 214 -1.38 -47.90 -6.79
N ILE A 215 -2.15 -48.64 -5.99
CA ILE A 215 -1.69 -49.52 -4.92
C ILE A 215 -0.85 -50.64 -5.55
N SER A 216 0.45 -50.68 -5.24
CA SER A 216 1.34 -51.77 -5.66
C SER A 216 1.32 -52.91 -4.66
N ASN A 217 0.77 -54.06 -5.05
CA ASN A 217 1.09 -55.36 -4.44
C ASN A 217 2.21 -56.03 -5.24
N ALA A 218 3.16 -56.61 -4.52
CA ALA A 218 4.39 -57.20 -5.02
C ALA A 218 4.18 -58.52 -5.80
N ARG A 219 4.97 -58.75 -6.87
CA ARG A 219 5.99 -59.82 -7.00
C ARG A 219 6.51 -60.01 -8.45
N VAL A 220 7.85 -60.10 -8.53
CA VAL A 220 8.69 -61.05 -9.31
C VAL A 220 8.85 -60.89 -10.84
N GLY A 221 10.13 -60.87 -11.27
CA GLY A 221 10.63 -61.23 -12.62
C GLY A 221 11.45 -60.11 -13.30
N MET A 222 12.80 -60.14 -13.31
CA MET A 222 13.68 -60.51 -14.47
C MET A 222 13.24 -59.86 -15.81
N THR A 223 14.02 -59.13 -16.62
CA THR A 223 15.42 -59.34 -17.09
C THR A 223 15.90 -58.14 -17.95
N LEU A 224 17.22 -57.85 -17.91
CA LEU A 224 18.17 -57.46 -18.99
C LEU A 224 17.68 -56.60 -20.19
N THR A 225 18.25 -55.41 -20.47
CA THR A 225 19.35 -55.10 -21.44
C THR A 225 19.08 -53.66 -21.95
N ARG A 226 19.94 -52.83 -22.57
CA ARG A 226 21.39 -52.71 -22.81
C ARG A 226 21.55 -51.44 -23.69
N THR A 227 22.43 -50.52 -23.28
CA THR A 227 23.31 -49.62 -24.07
C THR A 227 22.81 -48.48 -24.99
N ASN A 228 23.72 -47.48 -25.03
CA ASN A 228 24.06 -46.47 -26.05
C ASN A 228 23.40 -45.09 -25.85
N ASP A 229 24.08 -44.05 -25.37
CA ASP A 229 25.39 -43.43 -25.71
C ASP A 229 25.32 -42.50 -26.93
N ARG A 230 26.01 -41.35 -26.77
CA ARG A 230 26.39 -40.30 -27.73
C ARG A 230 25.55 -39.01 -27.86
N ASP A 231 26.20 -37.96 -27.36
CA ASP A 231 26.61 -36.72 -28.05
C ASP A 231 25.57 -35.86 -28.78
N SER A 232 25.47 -34.59 -28.38
CA SER A 232 26.14 -33.49 -29.12
C SER A 232 25.79 -32.09 -28.57
N ARG A 233 26.84 -31.35 -28.20
CA ARG A 233 26.92 -29.88 -28.11
C ARG A 233 27.13 -29.31 -29.53
N PRO A 234 26.78 -28.05 -29.84
CA PRO A 234 27.75 -26.93 -29.68
C PRO A 234 27.07 -25.58 -29.30
N GLN A 235 27.59 -24.76 -28.38
CA GLN A 235 28.57 -23.66 -28.50
C GLN A 235 28.25 -22.44 -29.42
N ALA A 236 28.16 -21.28 -28.74
CA ALA A 236 28.68 -19.94 -29.06
C ALA A 236 27.96 -19.03 -30.08
N ARG A 237 27.60 -17.80 -29.64
CA ARG A 237 28.35 -16.56 -29.96
C ARG A 237 27.83 -15.32 -29.23
N PHE A 238 28.76 -14.65 -28.56
CA PHE A 238 28.67 -13.27 -28.09
C PHE A 238 28.71 -12.27 -29.26
N ARG A 239 28.00 -11.14 -29.15
CA ARG A 239 28.39 -9.85 -29.75
C ARG A 239 27.81 -8.67 -28.95
N ASN A 240 28.71 -7.86 -28.39
CA ASN A 240 28.49 -6.50 -27.88
C ASN A 240 28.68 -5.47 -29.01
N ALA A 241 27.99 -4.31 -28.94
CA ALA A 241 28.47 -2.95 -29.32
C ALA A 241 27.28 -1.96 -29.23
N THR A 242 27.17 -1.07 -28.25
CA THR A 242 27.70 0.32 -28.15
C THR A 242 27.23 1.36 -29.19
N TYR A 243 26.59 2.41 -28.62
CA TYR A 243 26.69 3.84 -28.92
C TYR A 243 25.87 4.48 -30.06
N ALA A 244 24.90 5.33 -29.69
CA ALA A 244 24.56 6.54 -30.45
C ALA A 244 23.97 7.60 -29.51
N ARG A 245 24.80 8.58 -29.15
CA ARG A 245 24.47 9.81 -28.41
C ARG A 245 24.44 10.95 -29.43
N ARG A 246 23.31 11.65 -29.61
CA ARG A 246 23.28 12.98 -30.22
C ARG A 246 22.28 13.89 -29.51
N ASN A 247 22.85 14.95 -28.92
CA ASN A 247 22.19 16.06 -28.25
C ASN A 247 21.53 17.00 -29.28
N THR A 248 20.38 17.57 -28.92
CA THR A 248 19.81 18.77 -29.57
C THR A 248 19.54 19.85 -28.53
N THR A 249 20.51 20.74 -28.36
CA THR A 249 20.40 21.99 -27.59
C THR A 249 20.10 23.12 -28.55
N ARG A 250 18.84 23.59 -28.65
CA ARG A 250 18.53 24.83 -29.40
C ARG A 250 17.15 25.43 -29.12
N LEU A 251 16.86 25.90 -27.91
CA LEU A 251 15.64 26.70 -27.66
C LEU A 251 15.78 27.71 -26.49
N LEU A 252 16.86 28.50 -26.49
CA LEU A 252 16.98 29.71 -25.64
C LEU A 252 17.68 30.83 -26.40
N ALA A 253 16.95 31.51 -27.31
CA ALA A 253 17.44 32.75 -27.93
C ALA A 253 16.33 33.56 -28.65
N LYS A 254 15.12 33.68 -28.09
CA LYS A 254 14.07 34.54 -28.70
C LYS A 254 13.27 35.48 -27.77
N ASN A 255 13.57 35.57 -26.47
CA ASN A 255 12.82 36.45 -25.56
C ASN A 255 13.55 37.72 -25.06
N SER A 256 14.63 38.15 -25.72
CA SER A 256 15.34 39.39 -25.35
C SER A 256 15.01 40.62 -26.23
N LYS A 257 13.97 40.56 -27.08
CA LYS A 257 13.59 41.69 -27.95
C LYS A 257 12.22 42.34 -27.68
N THR A 258 11.57 42.06 -26.55
CA THR A 258 10.25 42.64 -26.21
C THR A 258 10.25 43.49 -24.94
N ARG A 259 11.42 43.89 -24.42
CA ARG A 259 11.54 44.69 -23.17
C ARG A 259 12.22 46.04 -23.37
N GLN A 260 12.02 46.67 -24.53
CA GLN A 260 12.57 47.99 -24.84
C GLN A 260 11.62 48.91 -25.62
N ARG A 261 10.30 48.63 -25.64
CA ARG A 261 9.30 49.43 -26.36
C ARG A 261 8.14 49.96 -25.50
N SER A 262 8.26 49.92 -24.18
CA SER A 262 7.21 50.40 -23.25
C SER A 262 7.63 51.56 -22.35
N ASN A 263 8.76 52.23 -22.62
CA ASN A 263 9.23 53.36 -21.80
C ASN A 263 9.18 54.73 -22.50
N ASP A 264 8.64 54.82 -23.71
CA ASP A 264 8.40 56.09 -24.41
C ASP A 264 6.90 56.24 -24.71
N ALA A 265 6.12 56.50 -23.67
CA ALA A 265 4.77 57.05 -23.77
C ALA A 265 4.46 57.74 -22.43
N THR A 266 5.02 58.94 -22.26
CA THR A 266 4.53 59.96 -21.33
C THR A 266 3.95 61.08 -22.19
#